data_AF-A0A936NRM6-F1
#
_entry.id   AF-A0A936NRM6-F1
#
_cell.length_a   1.000
_cell.length_b   1.000
_cell.length_c   1.000
_cell.angle_alpha   90.00
_cell.angle_beta   90.00
_cell.angle_gamma   90.00
#
_symmetry.space_group_name_H-M   'P 1'
#
loop_
_entity.id
_entity.type
_entity.pdbx_description
1 polymer ?
#
loop_
_entity_poly.entity_id
_entity_poly.type
_entity_poly.pdbx_seq_one_letter_code
_entity_poly.pdbx_strand_id
1 'polypeptide(L)'
;MALHAGHHHAALARVLAGTAILDQSISALGISDSEGQSGFAFGAGGGFDVKINDQISWRAVQADYIWMRLGEPKLIMNGQKLNDATSINTFRISSGFVFRD
;
A
#
# COMPACT_ATOMS: atom_id res chain seq x y z
N MET A 1 -21.46 29.04 30.73
CA MET A 1 -21.73 27.71 30.16
C MET A 1 -20.43 27.26 29.49
N ALA A 2 -19.65 26.41 30.17
CA ALA A 2 -18.31 26.05 29.73
C ALA A 2 -18.40 25.03 28.58
N LEU A 3 -17.94 25.43 27.39
CA LEU A 3 -17.80 24.53 26.25
C LEU A 3 -16.60 23.63 26.52
N HIS A 4 -16.85 22.46 27.10
CA HIS A 4 -15.84 21.43 27.31
C HIS A 4 -15.49 20.84 25.95
N ALA A 5 -14.49 21.41 25.28
CA ALA A 5 -13.89 20.85 24.08
C ALA A 5 -13.17 19.55 24.48
N GLY A 6 -13.91 18.44 24.48
CA GLY A 6 -13.35 17.12 24.61
C GLY A 6 -12.40 16.89 23.43
N HIS A 7 -11.10 16.85 23.70
CA HIS A 7 -10.10 16.45 22.73
C HIS A 7 -10.29 14.96 22.45
N HIS A 8 -11.19 14.65 21.52
CA HIS A 8 -11.44 13.27 21.08
C HIS A 8 -10.32 12.87 20.12
N HIS A 9 -9.42 12.04 20.64
CA HIS A 9 -8.37 11.39 19.89
C HIS A 9 -8.92 10.12 19.26
N ALA A 10 -8.79 9.99 17.94
CA ALA A 10 -9.21 8.79 17.22
C ALA A 10 -7.98 8.06 16.70
N ALA A 11 -7.70 6.91 17.30
CA ALA A 11 -6.71 5.97 16.76
C ALA A 11 -7.37 5.12 15.68
N LEU A 12 -6.60 4.82 14.63
CA LEU A 12 -7.05 4.02 13.52
C LEU A 12 -6.03 2.92 13.23
N ALA A 13 -6.51 1.70 12.97
CA ALA A 13 -5.70 0.55 12.56
C ALA A 13 -6.40 -0.17 11.41
N ARG A 14 -5.61 -0.66 10.44
CA ARG A 14 -6.09 -1.39 9.28
C ARG A 14 -5.14 -2.55 8.99
N VAL A 15 -5.70 -3.69 8.61
CA VAL A 15 -4.95 -4.82 8.08
C VAL A 15 -5.70 -5.31 6.84
N LEU A 16 -4.95 -5.65 5.79
CA LEU A 16 -5.46 -6.19 4.54
C LEU A 16 -4.56 -7.36 4.11
N ALA A 17 -5.16 -8.38 3.51
CA ALA A 17 -4.43 -9.46 2.87
C ALA A 17 -5.17 -9.90 1.60
N GLY A 18 -4.44 -10.32 0.58
CA GLY A 18 -5.06 -10.73 -0.67
C GLY A 18 -4.07 -11.18 -1.74
N THR A 19 -4.59 -11.48 -2.92
CA THR A 19 -3.78 -11.80 -4.08
C THR A 19 -3.20 -10.54 -4.70
N ALA A 20 -1.95 -10.61 -5.15
CA ALA A 20 -1.28 -9.56 -5.93
C ALA A 20 -1.05 -10.04 -7.35
N ILE A 21 -1.19 -9.15 -8.33
CA ILE A 21 -0.84 -9.38 -9.73
C ILE A 21 0.11 -8.26 -10.15
N LEU A 22 1.23 -8.62 -10.74
CA LEU A 22 2.19 -7.68 -11.32
C LEU A 22 2.37 -8.01 -12.79
N ASP A 23 1.97 -7.09 -13.65
CA ASP A 23 2.23 -7.17 -15.09
C ASP A 23 3.43 -6.29 -15.42
N GLN A 24 4.48 -6.89 -15.98
CA GLN A 24 5.66 -6.17 -16.47
C GLN A 24 5.73 -6.33 -17.99
N SER A 25 5.95 -5.21 -18.69
CA SER A 25 6.15 -5.21 -20.13
C SER A 25 7.49 -4.55 -20.48
N ILE A 26 8.31 -5.23 -21.27
CA ILE A 26 9.55 -4.68 -21.82
C ILE A 26 9.37 -4.54 -23.33
N SER A 27 9.61 -3.33 -23.85
CA SER A 27 9.59 -3.04 -25.27
C SER A 27 10.94 -2.56 -25.73
N ALA A 28 11.57 -3.27 -26.66
CA ALA A 28 12.85 -2.89 -27.25
C ALA A 28 12.86 -3.21 -28.75
N LEU A 29 13.31 -2.25 -29.57
CA LEU A 29 13.51 -2.42 -31.03
C LEU A 29 12.27 -2.96 -31.78
N GLY A 30 11.06 -2.66 -31.31
CA GLY A 30 9.80 -3.09 -31.93
C GLY A 30 9.31 -4.49 -31.49
N ILE A 31 10.02 -5.15 -30.58
CA ILE A 31 9.57 -6.38 -29.93
C ILE A 31 9.08 -6.01 -28.52
N SER A 32 7.86 -6.42 -28.19
CA SER A 32 7.26 -6.29 -26.87
C SER A 32 7.11 -7.67 -26.24
N ASP A 33 7.62 -7.83 -25.02
CA ASP A 33 7.38 -9.01 -24.20
C ASP A 33 6.60 -8.60 -22.94
N SER A 34 5.62 -9.41 -22.54
CA SER A 34 4.74 -9.13 -21.41
C SER A 34 4.61 -10.36 -20.53
N GLU A 35 4.91 -10.22 -19.25
CA GLU A 35 4.77 -11.27 -18.27
C GLU A 35 3.97 -10.81 -17.06
N GLY A 36 3.02 -11.67 -16.66
CA GLY A 36 2.21 -11.50 -15.46
C GLY A 36 2.67 -12.44 -14.36
N GLN A 37 2.95 -11.89 -13.17
CA GLN A 37 3.23 -12.64 -11.96
C GLN A 37 2.06 -12.53 -10.99
N SER A 38 1.60 -13.66 -10.48
CA SER A 38 0.64 -13.70 -9.37
C SER A 38 1.34 -13.99 -8.05
N GLY A 39 0.84 -13.43 -6.96
CA GLY A 39 1.38 -13.66 -5.63
C GLY A 39 0.41 -13.29 -4.53
N PHE A 40 0.97 -13.07 -3.35
CA PHE A 40 0.24 -12.71 -2.15
C PHE A 40 0.73 -11.36 -1.62
N ALA A 41 -0.19 -10.54 -1.17
CA ALA A 41 0.06 -9.26 -0.52
C ALA A 41 -0.53 -9.26 0.89
N PHE A 42 0.21 -8.64 1.80
CA PHE A 42 -0.20 -8.33 3.15
C PHE A 42 0.08 -6.86 3.43
N GLY A 43 -0.88 -6.14 3.97
CA GLY A 43 -0.77 -4.75 4.35
C GLY A 43 -1.20 -4.55 5.79
N ALA A 44 -0.45 -3.78 6.55
CA ALA A 44 -0.83 -3.34 7.88
C ALA A 44 -0.50 -1.87 8.03
N GLY A 45 -1.38 -1.13 8.69
CA GLY A 45 -1.20 0.30 8.88
C GLY A 45 -2.08 0.86 9.95
N GLY A 46 -1.84 2.12 10.27
CA GLY A 46 -2.57 2.82 11.29
C GLY A 46 -2.21 4.29 11.34
N GLY A 47 -2.95 5.02 12.15
CA GLY A 47 -2.74 6.45 12.30
C GLY A 47 -3.50 7.03 13.47
N PHE A 48 -3.30 8.32 13.63
CA PHE A 48 -3.88 9.08 14.72
C PHE A 48 -4.49 10.38 14.19
N ASP A 49 -5.77 10.54 14.46
CA ASP A 49 -6.56 11.70 14.09
C ASP A 49 -6.84 12.55 15.35
N VAL A 50 -6.53 13.83 15.26
CA VAL A 50 -6.82 14.87 16.25
C VAL A 50 -8.02 15.65 15.75
N LYS A 51 -9.13 15.61 16.48
CA LYS A 51 -10.31 16.40 16.15
C LYS A 51 -10.01 17.89 16.35
N ILE A 52 -10.20 18.70 15.31
CA ILE A 52 -10.10 20.17 15.38
C ILE A 52 -11.48 20.74 15.70
N ASN A 53 -12.48 20.34 14.92
CA ASN A 53 -13.88 20.68 15.14
C ASN A 53 -14.78 19.53 14.67
N ASP A 54 -16.11 19.71 14.66
CA ASP A 54 -17.05 18.66 14.25
C ASP A 54 -16.95 18.28 12.76
N GLN A 55 -16.41 19.16 11.93
CA GLN A 55 -16.32 19.01 10.47
C GLN A 55 -14.89 18.67 9.99
N ILE A 56 -13.87 18.93 10.80
CA ILE A 56 -12.46 18.87 10.43
C ILE A 56 -11.68 18.12 11.49
N SER A 57 -10.91 17.13 11.07
CA SER A 57 -9.93 16.42 11.88
C SER A 57 -8.57 16.46 11.21
N TRP A 58 -7.52 16.67 11.98
CA TRP A 58 -6.15 16.57 11.49
C TRP A 58 -5.60 15.18 11.76
N ARG A 59 -5.24 14.46 10.70
CA ARG A 59 -4.45 13.24 10.77
C ARG A 59 -3.00 13.61 10.99
N ALA A 60 -2.57 13.53 12.24
CA ALA A 60 -1.22 13.90 12.66
C ALA A 60 -0.17 12.96 12.06
N VAL A 61 -0.47 11.66 12.03
CA VAL A 61 0.38 10.64 11.42
C VAL A 61 -0.44 9.47 10.94
N GLN A 62 -0.10 8.93 9.78
CA GLN A 62 -0.52 7.63 9.31
C GLN A 62 0.69 6.93 8.69
N ALA A 63 0.88 5.67 9.06
CA ALA A 63 1.91 4.80 8.54
C ALA A 63 1.26 3.51 8.02
N ASP A 64 1.61 3.13 6.81
CA ASP A 64 1.17 1.90 6.16
C ASP A 64 2.38 1.12 5.65
N TYR A 65 2.41 -0.17 5.91
CA TYR A 65 3.40 -1.10 5.40
C TYR A 65 2.69 -2.16 4.56
N ILE A 66 3.15 -2.33 3.32
CA ILE A 66 2.64 -3.32 2.37
C ILE A 66 3.81 -4.22 2.00
N TRP A 67 3.67 -5.49 2.31
CA TRP A 67 4.54 -6.58 1.92
C TRP A 67 3.88 -7.38 0.81
N MET A 68 4.61 -7.62 -0.27
CA MET A 68 4.14 -8.43 -1.39
C MET A 68 5.20 -9.47 -1.73
N ARG A 69 4.75 -10.71 -1.92
CA ARG A 69 5.56 -11.80 -2.44
C ARG A 69 4.92 -12.31 -3.71
N LEU A 70 5.61 -12.11 -4.82
CA LEU A 70 5.21 -12.57 -6.13
C LEU A 70 5.84 -13.94 -6.41
N GLY A 71 5.07 -14.81 -7.07
CA GLY A 71 5.60 -16.07 -7.59
C GLY A 71 6.66 -15.83 -8.67
N GLU A 72 7.43 -16.86 -8.99
CA GLU A 72 8.53 -16.77 -9.95
C GLU A 72 8.00 -16.31 -11.33
N PRO A 73 8.55 -15.24 -11.95
CA PRO A 73 8.40 -15.03 -13.38
C PRO A 73 9.01 -16.22 -14.09
N LYS A 74 8.36 -16.67 -15.15
CA LYS A 74 8.92 -17.69 -16.02
C LYS A 74 9.53 -17.03 -17.26
N LEU A 75 10.53 -16.16 -17.04
CA LEU A 75 11.35 -15.66 -18.14
C LEU A 75 12.14 -16.83 -18.72
N ILE A 76 11.84 -17.17 -19.98
CA ILE A 76 12.63 -18.12 -20.76
C ILE A 76 13.50 -17.31 -21.73
N MET A 77 14.75 -17.06 -21.32
CA MET A 77 15.75 -16.45 -22.20
C MET A 77 16.71 -17.54 -22.68
N ASN A 78 16.84 -17.72 -24.00
CA ASN A 78 17.72 -18.73 -24.61
C ASN A 78 17.55 -20.17 -24.04
N GLY A 79 16.32 -20.56 -23.67
CA GLY A 79 16.01 -21.90 -23.15
C GLY A 79 16.40 -22.14 -21.68
N GLN A 80 16.92 -21.12 -20.98
CA GLN A 80 17.17 -21.15 -19.55
C GLN A 80 15.99 -20.50 -18.81
N LYS A 81 15.47 -21.18 -17.78
CA LYS A 81 14.46 -20.60 -16.87
C LYS A 81 15.17 -19.70 -15.88
N LEU A 82 14.89 -18.41 -15.91
CA LEU A 82 15.31 -17.49 -14.86
C LEU A 82 14.18 -17.41 -13.84
N ASN A 83 14.24 -18.27 -12.82
CA ASN A 83 13.33 -18.24 -11.68
C ASN A 83 13.85 -17.22 -10.67
N ASP A 84 13.11 -16.15 -10.43
CA ASP A 84 13.45 -15.20 -9.36
C ASP A 84 12.20 -14.80 -8.57
N ALA A 85 12.10 -15.29 -7.33
CA ALA A 85 10.98 -14.92 -6.47
C ALA A 85 11.13 -13.46 -6.05
N THR A 86 10.21 -12.60 -6.51
CA THR A 86 10.29 -11.17 -6.25
C THR A 86 9.52 -10.79 -4.98
N SER A 87 10.21 -10.14 -4.03
CA SER A 87 9.56 -9.51 -2.87
C SER A 87 9.56 -7.99 -3.05
N ILE A 88 8.38 -7.38 -2.95
CA ILE A 88 8.20 -5.93 -3.04
C ILE A 88 7.66 -5.44 -1.70
N ASN A 89 8.37 -4.49 -1.11
CA ASN A 89 8.00 -3.87 0.16
C ASN A 89 7.77 -2.38 -0.05
N THR A 90 6.60 -1.89 0.34
CA THR A 90 6.26 -0.46 0.26
C THR A 90 5.91 0.04 1.65
N PHE A 91 6.59 1.09 2.09
CA PHE A 91 6.25 1.83 3.29
C PHE A 91 5.74 3.21 2.90
N ARG A 92 4.64 3.65 3.51
CA ARG A 92 4.05 4.97 3.30
C ARG A 92 3.85 5.65 4.64
N ILE A 93 4.27 6.90 4.74
CA ILE A 93 3.97 7.78 5.85
C ILE A 93 3.29 9.04 5.33
N SER A 94 2.27 9.52 6.03
CA SER A 94 1.51 10.70 5.63
C SER A 94 0.90 11.44 6.82
N SER A 95 0.54 12.69 6.61
CA SER A 95 -0.28 13.52 7.49
C SER A 95 -1.20 14.38 6.64
N GLY A 96 -2.33 14.83 7.18
CA GLY A 96 -3.29 15.63 6.39
C GLY A 96 -4.58 15.95 7.11
N PHE A 97 -5.48 16.69 6.47
CA PHE A 97 -6.78 17.04 7.03
C PHE A 97 -7.88 16.13 6.47
N VAL A 98 -8.85 15.77 7.32
CA VAL A 98 -10.02 14.96 7.00
C VAL A 98 -11.25 15.83 7.22
N PHE A 99 -12.06 15.98 6.18
CA PHE A 99 -13.32 16.70 6.21
C PHE A 99 -14.47 15.69 6.35
N ARG A 100 -15.40 15.97 7.26
CA ARG A 100 -16.62 15.18 7.48
C ARG A 100 -17.82 16.00 7.01
N ASP A 101 -18.68 15.36 6.22
CA ASP A 101 -19.97 15.90 5.77
C ASP A 101 -21.02 15.89 6.89
#